data_AF-A0A3M1SM61-F1
#
_entry.id   AF-A0A3M1SM61-F1
#
_cell.length_a   1.000
_cell.length_b   1.000
_cell.length_c   1.000
_cell.angle_alpha   90.00
_cell.angle_beta   90.00
_cell.angle_gamma   90.00
#
_symmetry.space_group_name_H-M   'P 1'
#
loop_
_entity.id
_entity.type
_entity.pdbx_description
1 polymer ?
#
loop_
_entity_poly.entity_id
_entity_poly.type
_entity_poly.pdbx_seq_one_letter_code
_entity_poly.pdbx_strand_id
1 'polypeptide(L)'
;AKIRIHNLLRGIIRKTDIVGLYKDWIALILPETDRDGALNIMKKVEQRLAEMGSDVEAGFTNQFNFGIATTVETPPVVESITENAKRSLLQYTLNRIG
;
A
#
# COMPACT_ATOMS: atom_id res chain seq x y z
N ALA A 1 3.14 1.85 15.01
CA ALA A 1 2.46 2.10 13.70
C ALA A 1 2.73 0.99 12.67
N LYS A 2 3.98 0.76 12.24
CA LYS A 2 4.32 -0.17 11.13
C LYS A 2 3.79 -1.60 11.30
N ILE A 3 3.86 -2.20 12.50
CA ILE A 3 3.32 -3.55 12.78
C ILE A 3 1.78 -3.61 12.62
N ARG A 4 1.07 -2.57 13.08
CA ARG A 4 -0.39 -2.49 12.97
C ARG A 4 -0.83 -2.40 11.50
N ILE A 5 -0.12 -1.60 10.70
CA ILE A 5 -0.34 -1.48 9.25
C ILE A 5 -0.02 -2.80 8.54
N HIS A 6 1.11 -3.44 8.88
CA HIS A 6 1.47 -4.74 8.32
C HIS A 6 0.36 -5.79 8.54
N ASN A 7 -0.21 -5.86 9.74
CA ASN A 7 -1.30 -6.79 10.05
C ASN A 7 -2.61 -6.44 9.32
N LEU A 8 -2.93 -5.14 9.17
CA LEU A 8 -4.04 -4.72 8.32
C LEU A 8 -3.85 -5.19 6.88
N LEU A 9 -2.65 -4.99 6.32
CA LEU A 9 -2.37 -5.35 4.93
C LEU A 9 -2.51 -6.86 4.71
N ARG A 10 -2.03 -7.68 5.66
CA ARG A 10 -2.23 -9.15 5.66
C ARG A 10 -3.71 -9.56 5.62
N GLY A 11 -4.61 -8.76 6.17
CA GLY A 11 -6.06 -9.01 6.13
C GLY A 11 -6.74 -8.59 4.82
N ILE A 12 -6.04 -7.87 3.93
CA ILE A 12 -6.57 -7.35 2.67
C ILE A 12 -6.05 -8.16 1.48
N ILE A 13 -4.80 -8.59 1.54
CA ILE A 13 -4.10 -9.28 0.44
C ILE A 13 -4.29 -10.80 0.50
N ARG A 14 -3.99 -11.48 -0.62
CA ARG A 14 -4.05 -12.95 -0.75
C ARG A 14 -2.88 -13.60 0.00
N LYS A 15 -2.98 -14.91 0.27
CA LYS A 15 -1.88 -15.67 0.89
C LYS A 15 -0.61 -15.73 0.04
N THR A 16 -0.76 -15.67 -1.29
CA THR A 16 0.34 -15.66 -2.28
C THR A 16 1.01 -14.29 -2.37
N ASP A 17 0.36 -13.24 -1.89
CA ASP A 17 0.90 -11.89 -1.90
C ASP A 17 1.90 -11.74 -0.75
N ILE A 18 2.91 -10.89 -0.98
CA ILE A 18 3.98 -10.66 -0.02
C ILE A 18 3.84 -9.23 0.50
N VAL A 19 3.85 -9.08 1.81
CA VAL A 19 4.02 -7.80 2.49
C VAL A 19 5.28 -7.83 3.33
N GLY A 20 6.08 -6.78 3.22
CA GLY A 20 7.36 -6.68 3.91
C GLY A 20 7.78 -5.24 4.15
N LEU A 21 8.74 -5.06 5.05
CA LEU A 21 9.45 -3.79 5.21
C LEU A 21 10.60 -3.74 4.23
N TYR A 22 10.66 -2.68 3.42
CA TYR A 22 11.74 -2.45 2.47
C TYR A 22 12.29 -1.04 2.65
N LYS A 23 13.48 -0.93 3.24
CA LYS A 23 14.06 0.35 3.69
C LYS A 23 13.03 1.08 4.57
N ASP A 24 12.63 2.30 4.21
CA ASP A 24 11.63 3.08 4.96
C ASP A 24 10.17 2.81 4.57
N TRP A 25 9.95 1.93 3.58
CA TRP A 25 8.64 1.67 2.98
C TRP A 25 8.04 0.36 3.47
N ILE A 26 6.72 0.28 3.44
CA ILE A 26 6.02 -1.01 3.45
C ILE A 26 5.81 -1.37 1.98
N ALA A 27 6.35 -2.51 1.56
CA ALA A 27 6.24 -3.01 0.20
C ALA A 27 5.17 -4.12 0.13
N LEU A 28 4.40 -4.09 -0.96
CA LEU A 28 3.44 -5.12 -1.35
C LEU A 28 3.88 -5.67 -2.70
N ILE A 29 4.09 -6.98 -2.77
CA ILE A 29 4.33 -7.70 -4.02
C ILE A 29 3.08 -8.53 -4.26
N LEU A 30 2.46 -8.31 -5.43
CA LEU A 30 1.18 -8.89 -5.82
C LEU A 30 1.42 -9.75 -7.07
N PRO A 31 1.81 -11.02 -6.93
CA PRO A 31 1.97 -11.92 -8.07
C PRO A 31 0.69 -12.02 -8.89
N GLU A 32 0.82 -12.20 -10.21
CA GLU A 32 -0.32 -12.41 -11.12
C GLU A 32 -1.40 -11.33 -11.01
N THR A 33 -0.98 -10.10 -10.71
CA THR A 33 -1.86 -8.96 -10.52
C THR A 33 -1.47 -7.86 -11.49
N ASP A 34 -2.43 -7.41 -12.29
CA ASP A 34 -2.26 -6.29 -13.19
C ASP A 34 -2.40 -4.94 -12.44
N ARG A 35 -2.28 -3.85 -13.19
CA ARG A 35 -2.34 -2.50 -12.63
C ARG A 35 -3.70 -2.20 -11.99
N ASP A 36 -4.79 -2.62 -12.62
CA ASP A 36 -6.15 -2.36 -12.15
C ASP A 36 -6.46 -3.16 -10.87
N GLY A 37 -6.02 -4.42 -10.81
CA GLY A 37 -6.07 -5.23 -9.61
C GLY A 37 -5.29 -4.60 -8.45
N ALA A 38 -4.08 -4.10 -8.72
CA ALA A 38 -3.27 -3.39 -7.73
C ALA A 38 -3.97 -2.11 -7.23
N LEU A 39 -4.54 -1.30 -8.13
CA LEU A 39 -5.31 -0.10 -7.78
C LEU A 39 -6.53 -0.41 -6.90
N ASN A 40 -7.25 -1.49 -7.20
CA ASN A 40 -8.39 -1.92 -6.39
C ASN A 40 -7.98 -2.38 -4.99
N ILE A 41 -6.84 -3.07 -4.87
CA ILE A 41 -6.26 -3.39 -3.56
C ILE A 41 -5.91 -2.10 -2.82
N MET A 42 -5.29 -1.13 -3.48
CA MET A 42 -4.93 0.14 -2.86
C MET A 42 -6.15 0.90 -2.30
N LYS A 43 -7.26 0.97 -3.04
CA LYS A 43 -8.50 1.58 -2.55
C LYS A 43 -9.04 0.88 -1.30
N LYS A 44 -8.94 -0.46 -1.23
CA LYS A 44 -9.33 -1.22 -0.03
C LYS A 44 -8.40 -0.90 1.15
N VAL A 45 -7.10 -0.78 0.91
CA VAL A 45 -6.11 -0.38 1.93
C VAL A 45 -6.44 1.01 2.46
N GLU A 46 -6.71 1.97 1.58
CA GLU A 46 -7.09 3.34 1.93
C GLU A 46 -8.35 3.38 2.81
N GLN A 47 -9.42 2.69 2.39
CA GLN A 47 -10.66 2.60 3.17
C GLN A 47 -10.41 2.03 4.57
N ARG A 48 -9.64 0.94 4.68
CA ARG A 48 -9.36 0.30 5.97
C ARG A 48 -8.46 1.14 6.87
N LEU A 49 -7.54 1.90 6.30
CA LEU A 49 -6.71 2.84 7.05
C LEU A 49 -7.53 4.04 7.54
N ALA A 50 -8.53 4.49 6.77
CA ALA A 50 -9.46 5.52 7.20
C ALA A 50 -10.32 5.05 8.39
N GLU A 51 -10.88 3.84 8.31
CA GLU A 51 -11.62 3.19 9.41
C GLU A 51 -10.78 3.08 10.68
N MET A 52 -9.50 2.72 10.55
CA MET A 52 -8.58 2.68 11.69
C MET A 52 -8.26 4.04 12.30
N GLY A 53 -8.30 5.10 11.48
CA GLY A 53 -8.06 6.48 11.91
C GLY A 53 -9.24 7.06 12.68
N SER A 54 -10.47 6.68 12.33
CA SER A 54 -11.69 7.08 13.06
C SER A 54 -11.82 6.46 14.44
N ASP A 55 -11.23 5.28 14.67
CA ASP A 55 -11.25 4.60 15.98
C ASP A 55 -10.28 5.21 17.00
N VAL A 56 -9.43 6.16 16.61
CA VAL A 56 -8.50 6.84 17.50
C VAL A 56 -9.07 8.21 17.82
N GLU A 57 -9.60 8.39 19.04
CA GLU A 57 -10.11 9.65 19.62
C GLU A 57 -9.13 10.85 19.61
N ALA A 58 -7.95 10.73 19.00
CA ALA A 58 -6.93 11.76 18.96
C ALA A 58 -6.71 12.19 17.51
N GLY A 59 -6.86 13.49 17.23
CA GLY A 59 -6.83 14.12 15.90
C GLY A 59 -5.53 13.95 15.10
N PHE A 60 -5.22 12.70 14.71
CA PHE A 60 -4.14 12.32 13.84
C PHE A 60 -4.68 12.02 12.44
N THR A 61 -4.48 12.94 11.51
CA THR A 61 -4.68 12.68 10.09
C THR A 61 -3.49 11.88 9.58
N ASN A 62 -3.64 10.56 9.42
CA ASN A 62 -2.59 9.76 8.79
C ASN A 62 -2.60 10.02 7.29
N GLN A 63 -1.57 10.68 6.76
CA GLN A 63 -1.35 10.78 5.31
C GLN A 63 -0.51 9.58 4.87
N PHE A 64 -0.99 8.86 3.86
CA PHE A 64 -0.28 7.75 3.25
C PHE A 64 -0.02 8.06 1.78
N ASN A 65 1.21 7.83 1.34
CA ASN A 65 1.58 7.93 -0.07
C ASN A 65 1.75 6.54 -0.64
N PHE A 66 1.17 6.30 -1.81
CA PHE A 66 1.21 5.00 -2.46
C PHE A 66 1.78 5.12 -3.86
N GLY A 67 2.69 4.21 -4.20
CA GLY A 67 3.27 4.07 -5.53
C GLY A 67 2.99 2.67 -6.07
N ILE A 68 2.63 2.57 -7.35
CA ILE A 68 2.33 1.31 -8.03
C ILE A 68 3.22 1.17 -9.27
N ALA A 69 3.94 0.07 -9.34
CA ALA A 69 4.63 -0.38 -10.54
C ALA A 69 4.24 -1.82 -10.86
N THR A 70 4.15 -2.13 -12.15
CA THR A 70 3.97 -3.48 -12.69
C THR A 70 5.20 -3.85 -13.50
N THR A 71 5.59 -5.11 -13.51
CA THR A 71 6.68 -5.62 -14.34
C THR A 71 6.28 -6.94 -15.00
N VAL A 72 6.83 -7.20 -16.18
CA VAL A 72 6.75 -8.49 -16.88
C VAL A 72 8.13 -9.18 -16.95
N GLU A 73 9.17 -8.55 -16.39
CA GLU A 73 10.52 -9.09 -16.39
C GLU A 73 10.66 -10.30 -15.46
N THR A 74 11.37 -11.32 -15.93
CA THR A 74 11.63 -12.55 -15.17
C THR A 74 13.13 -12.89 -15.23
N PRO A 75 13.90 -12.80 -14.12
CA PRO A 75 13.46 -12.37 -12.79
C PRO A 75 13.16 -10.86 -12.72
N PRO A 76 12.30 -10.42 -11.79
CA PRO A 76 12.00 -9.00 -11.61
C PRO A 76 13.23 -8.22 -11.10
N VAL A 77 13.52 -7.08 -11.73
CA VAL A 77 14.57 -6.15 -11.28
C VAL A 77 14.02 -5.21 -10.20
N VAL A 78 14.31 -5.52 -8.94
CA VAL A 78 13.76 -4.83 -7.75
C VAL A 78 14.04 -3.32 -7.76
N GLU A 79 15.25 -2.90 -8.14
CA GLU A 79 15.62 -1.47 -8.23
C GLU A 79 14.67 -0.72 -9.17
N SER A 80 14.50 -1.21 -10.41
CA SER A 80 13.65 -0.61 -11.45
C SER A 80 12.19 -0.51 -10.99
N ILE A 81 11.65 -1.58 -10.41
CA ILE A 81 10.27 -1.63 -9.91
C ILE A 81 10.07 -0.61 -8.79
N THR A 82 11.03 -0.50 -7.87
CA THR A 82 10.96 0.44 -6.75
C THR A 82 11.02 1.88 -7.25
N GLU A 83 11.92 2.19 -8.18
CA GLU A 83 12.03 3.53 -8.76
C GLU A 83 10.77 3.92 -9.52
N ASN A 84 10.21 3.01 -10.30
CA ASN A 84 8.96 3.23 -11.03
C ASN A 84 7.79 3.44 -10.06
N ALA A 85 7.71 2.67 -8.98
CA ALA A 85 6.69 2.85 -7.95
C ALA A 85 6.82 4.23 -7.30
N LYS A 86 8.04 4.68 -6.97
CA LYS A 86 8.29 6.03 -6.42
C LYS A 86 7.90 7.15 -7.39
N ARG A 87 8.19 7.00 -8.69
CA ARG A 87 7.78 7.98 -9.71
C ARG A 87 6.26 8.07 -9.85
N SER A 88 5.55 6.98 -9.58
CA SER A 88 4.09 6.91 -9.61
C SER A 88 3.40 7.32 -8.31
N LEU A 89 4.13 7.90 -7.34
CA LEU A 89 3.55 8.25 -6.05
C LEU A 89 2.33 9.16 -6.23
N LEU A 90 1.18 8.62 -5.84
CA LEU A 90 -0.05 9.36 -5.69
C LEU A 90 -0.17 9.75 -4.21
N GLN A 91 -0.31 11.05 -3.95
CA GLN A 91 -0.54 11.56 -2.61
C GLN A 91 -2.02 11.42 -2.27
N TYR A 92 -2.32 10.59 -1.28
CA TYR A 92 -3.68 10.43 -0.76
C TYR A 92 -3.81 11.16 0.56
N THR A 93 -4.61 12.23 0.56
CA THR A 93 -4.99 12.95 1.77
C THR A 93 -6.32 12.38 2.25
N LEU A 94 -6.30 11.65 3.37
CA LEU A 94 -7.53 11.29 4.07
C LEU A 94 -8.12 12.55 4.70
N ASN A 95 -9.11 13.14 4.02
CA ASN A 95 -9.88 14.24 4.59
C ASN A 95 -10.87 13.67 5.60
N ARG A 96 -10.87 14.24 6.81
CA ARG A 96 -11.85 13.92 7.85
C ARG A 96 -13.24 14.24 7.33
N ILE A 97 -14.08 13.23 7.15
CA ILE A 97 -15.53 13.45 7.08
C ILE A 97 -15.96 13.59 8.54
N GLY A 98 -16.10 14.84 8.98
CA GLY A 98 -16.73 15.18 10.25
C GLY A 98 -18.23 14.99 10.17
#